data_AF-T1CRS1-F1
#
_entry.id   AF-T1CRS1-F1
#
_cell.length_a   1.000
_cell.length_b   1.000
_cell.length_c   1.000
_cell.angle_alpha   90.00
_cell.angle_beta   90.00
_cell.angle_gamma   90.00
#
_symmetry.space_group_name_H-M   'P 1'
#
loop_
_entity.id
_entity.type
_entity.pdbx_description
1 polymer ?
#
loop_
_entity_poly.entity_id
_entity_poly.type
_entity_poly.pdbx_seq_one_letter_code
_entity_poly.pdbx_strand_id
1 'polypeptide(L)'
;GRLEIRNADERRKVQLHKEVYLSPEFRDLWERIKSKTTYRVEFDNEKLINDCVQAIKDAPPVARTRLNWHKADLSIGKSGVEATEVEGASTVILQENDIELPDLLTVLQDRTQLTRRTLVDIFVESGRLNDFKSNPQQFIELVTHSIGHCKRLLLVGGIRYQRRWGW
;
A
#
# COMPACT_ATOMS: atom_id res chain seq x y z
N GLY A 1 -1.76 -39.75 5.42
CA GLY A 1 -0.38 -40.12 5.06
C GLY A 1 0.55 -39.07 5.59
N ARG A 2 1.59 -39.46 6.33
CA ARG A 2 2.57 -38.54 6.94
C ARG A 2 3.52 -38.07 5.83
N LEU A 3 3.52 -36.77 5.50
CA LEU A 3 4.47 -36.20 4.55
C LEU A 3 5.84 -36.10 5.22
N GLU A 4 6.79 -36.94 4.81
CA GLU A 4 8.19 -36.79 5.19
C GLU A 4 8.81 -35.62 4.42
N ILE A 5 9.09 -34.51 5.11
CA ILE A 5 9.82 -33.39 4.55
C ILE A 5 11.32 -33.72 4.65
N ARG A 6 11.99 -33.88 3.51
CA ARG A 6 13.42 -34.21 3.42
C ARG A 6 14.23 -32.99 3.02
N ASN A 7 15.50 -32.96 3.44
CA ASN A 7 16.43 -31.87 3.15
C ASN A 7 16.70 -31.74 1.64
N ALA A 8 16.56 -30.53 1.10
CA ALA A 8 16.68 -30.25 -0.34
C ALA A 8 18.12 -30.38 -0.87
N ASP A 9 19.12 -30.29 0.00
CA ASP A 9 20.54 -30.41 -0.34
C ASP A 9 20.97 -31.87 -0.52
N GLU A 10 20.20 -32.84 0.00
CA GLU A 10 20.45 -34.28 -0.13
C GLU A 10 19.61 -34.93 -1.25
N ARG A 11 19.79 -34.46 -2.49
CA ARG A 11 19.02 -34.97 -3.64
C ARG A 11 19.37 -36.43 -3.94
N ARG A 12 18.44 -37.36 -3.65
CA ARG A 12 18.50 -38.76 -4.13
C ARG A 12 17.72 -38.92 -5.43
N LYS A 13 18.25 -39.69 -6.39
CA LYS A 13 17.50 -40.12 -7.58
C LYS A 13 16.39 -41.08 -7.16
N VAL A 14 15.15 -40.60 -7.16
CA VAL A 14 13.96 -41.42 -6.91
C VAL A 14 13.62 -42.18 -8.19
N GLN A 15 13.48 -43.50 -8.12
CA GLN A 15 13.04 -44.31 -9.26
C GLN A 15 11.52 -44.25 -9.39
N LEU A 16 11.02 -44.08 -10.62
CA LEU A 16 9.59 -44.04 -10.90
C LEU A 16 8.94 -45.38 -10.55
N HIS A 17 7.96 -45.38 -9.66
CA HIS A 17 7.13 -46.54 -9.35
C HIS A 17 6.17 -46.81 -10.53
N LYS A 18 6.62 -47.63 -11.49
CA LYS A 18 5.96 -47.84 -12.79
C LYS A 18 4.52 -48.36 -12.66
N GLU A 19 4.24 -49.20 -11.66
CA GLU A 19 2.90 -49.77 -11.41
C GLU A 19 1.84 -48.71 -11.08
N VAL A 20 2.20 -47.71 -10.28
CA VAL A 20 1.30 -46.60 -9.94
C VAL A 20 1.17 -45.62 -11.10
N TYR A 21 2.26 -45.33 -11.79
CA TYR A 21 2.26 -44.43 -12.95
C TYR A 21 1.43 -44.94 -14.13
N LEU A 22 1.40 -46.26 -14.34
CA LEU A 22 0.63 -46.91 -15.41
C LEU A 22 -0.81 -47.26 -15.00
N SER A 23 -1.17 -47.04 -13.73
CA SER A 23 -2.53 -47.32 -13.27
C SER A 23 -3.55 -46.38 -13.93
N PRO A 24 -4.73 -46.90 -14.35
CA PRO A 24 -5.82 -46.08 -14.88
C PRO A 24 -6.23 -44.96 -13.92
N GLU A 25 -6.25 -45.26 -12.62
CA GLU A 25 -6.70 -44.35 -11.56
C GLU A 25 -5.76 -43.15 -11.41
N PHE A 26 -4.44 -43.38 -11.50
CA PHE A 26 -3.45 -42.30 -11.48
C PHE A 26 -3.54 -41.44 -12.74
N ARG A 27 -3.78 -42.05 -13.91
CA ARG A 27 -3.91 -41.33 -15.17
C ARG A 27 -5.12 -40.41 -15.18
N ASP A 28 -6.26 -40.88 -14.68
CA ASP A 28 -7.48 -40.09 -14.53
C ASP A 28 -7.30 -38.94 -13.52
N LEU A 29 -6.65 -39.22 -12.39
CA LEU A 29 -6.30 -38.19 -11.41
C LEU A 29 -5.36 -37.15 -12.04
N TRP A 30 -4.33 -37.59 -12.74
CA TRP A 30 -3.33 -36.75 -13.38
C TRP A 30 -3.94 -35.86 -14.46
N GLU A 31 -4.78 -36.39 -15.35
CA GLU A 31 -5.53 -35.60 -16.34
C GLU A 31 -6.39 -34.52 -15.67
N ARG A 32 -6.95 -34.80 -14.49
CA ARG A 32 -7.78 -33.85 -13.74
C ARG A 32 -6.98 -32.74 -13.05
N ILE A 33 -5.72 -33.01 -12.64
CA ILE A 33 -4.91 -32.05 -11.87
C ILE A 33 -3.75 -31.41 -12.65
N LYS A 34 -3.37 -31.94 -13.82
CA LYS A 34 -2.21 -31.47 -14.60
C LYS A 34 -2.38 -30.07 -15.17
N SER A 35 -3.61 -29.55 -15.23
CA SER A 35 -3.89 -28.24 -15.83
C SER A 35 -3.31 -27.12 -14.95
N LYS A 36 -2.28 -26.44 -15.45
CA LYS A 36 -1.77 -25.19 -14.85
C LYS A 36 -2.61 -24.02 -15.37
N THR A 37 -3.41 -23.40 -14.52
CA THR A 37 -4.05 -22.10 -14.81
C THR A 37 -3.03 -20.99 -14.63
N THR A 38 -2.79 -20.19 -15.67
CA THR A 38 -2.03 -18.94 -15.53
C THR A 38 -3.02 -17.80 -15.32
N TYR A 39 -2.78 -17.00 -14.29
CA TYR A 39 -3.52 -15.78 -14.04
C TYR A 39 -3.05 -14.71 -15.03
N ARG A 40 -3.95 -14.16 -15.84
CA ARG A 40 -3.68 -12.99 -16.65
C ARG A 40 -4.62 -11.89 -16.21
N VAL A 41 -4.06 -10.83 -15.65
CA VAL A 41 -4.82 -9.64 -15.30
C VAL A 41 -4.77 -8.69 -16.49
N GLU A 42 -5.92 -8.35 -17.04
CA GLU A 42 -6.01 -7.20 -17.93
C GLU A 42 -6.07 -5.94 -17.06
N PHE A 43 -5.06 -5.09 -17.21
CA PHE A 43 -4.87 -3.91 -16.39
C PHE A 43 -4.99 -2.67 -17.26
N ASP A 44 -6.09 -1.93 -17.09
CA ASP A 44 -6.33 -0.66 -17.76
C ASP A 44 -5.68 0.48 -16.96
N ASN A 45 -4.55 0.97 -17.46
CA ASN A 45 -3.80 2.05 -16.83
C ASN A 45 -4.54 3.39 -16.88
N GLU A 46 -5.25 3.69 -17.96
CA GLU A 46 -5.97 4.95 -18.10
C GLU A 46 -7.14 5.00 -17.12
N LYS A 47 -7.86 3.88 -16.98
CA LYS A 47 -8.89 3.73 -15.97
C LYS A 47 -8.34 3.89 -14.56
N LEU A 48 -7.17 3.30 -14.25
CA LEU A 48 -6.53 3.50 -12.94
C LEU A 48 -6.26 4.97 -12.65
N ILE A 49 -5.70 5.71 -13.61
CA ILE A 49 -5.40 7.14 -13.42
C ILE A 49 -6.68 7.90 -13.12
N ASN A 50 -7.72 7.71 -13.93
CA ASN A 50 -9.02 8.37 -13.76
C ASN A 50 -9.66 8.05 -12.40
N ASP A 51 -9.68 6.77 -12.01
CA ASP A 51 -10.22 6.33 -10.72
C ASP A 51 -9.42 6.94 -9.55
N CYS A 52 -8.09 7.00 -9.65
CA CYS A 52 -7.25 7.62 -8.63
C CYS A 52 -7.48 9.12 -8.53
N VAL A 53 -7.58 9.82 -9.67
CA VAL A 53 -7.86 11.26 -9.73
C VAL A 53 -9.19 11.55 -9.04
N GLN A 54 -10.24 10.79 -9.34
CA GLN A 54 -11.55 10.99 -8.76
C GLN A 54 -11.54 10.68 -7.26
N ALA A 55 -10.93 9.56 -6.84
CA ALA A 55 -10.81 9.20 -5.43
C ALA A 55 -10.02 10.23 -4.61
N ILE A 56 -9.01 10.87 -5.20
CA ILE A 56 -8.26 11.94 -4.54
C ILE A 56 -9.09 13.23 -4.51
N LYS A 57 -9.83 13.59 -5.55
CA LYS A 57 -10.74 14.76 -5.53
C LYS A 57 -11.81 14.65 -4.44
N ASP A 58 -12.41 13.47 -4.31
CA ASP A 58 -13.51 13.22 -3.38
C ASP A 58 -13.06 12.96 -1.93
N ALA A 59 -11.75 12.79 -1.70
CA ALA A 59 -11.23 12.53 -0.37
C ALA A 59 -11.41 13.74 0.58
N PRO A 60 -11.45 13.53 1.91
CA PRO A 60 -11.56 14.62 2.86
C PRO A 60 -10.47 15.70 2.70
N PRO A 61 -10.74 16.96 3.07
CA PRO A 61 -9.73 18.01 3.07
C PRO A 61 -8.62 17.67 4.05
N VAL A 62 -7.38 17.99 3.68
CA VAL A 62 -6.21 17.79 4.53
C VAL A 62 -6.19 18.88 5.60
N ALA A 63 -6.12 18.48 6.87
CA ALA A 63 -6.12 19.40 7.99
C ALA A 63 -4.75 20.06 8.12
N ARG A 64 -4.73 21.39 8.32
CA ARG A 64 -3.49 22.12 8.59
C ARG A 64 -2.82 21.62 9.85
N THR A 65 -1.51 21.41 9.79
CA THR A 65 -0.70 21.03 10.95
C THR A 65 -0.77 22.12 12.03
N ARG A 66 -1.33 21.81 13.19
CA ARG A 66 -1.36 22.69 14.38
C ARG A 66 -0.52 22.04 15.47
N LEU A 67 0.54 22.71 15.93
CA LEU A 67 1.36 22.23 17.03
C LEU A 67 1.00 23.02 18.30
N ASN A 68 0.27 22.37 19.21
CA ASN A 68 -0.06 22.97 20.50
C ASN A 68 1.13 22.77 21.46
N TRP A 69 1.94 23.81 21.66
CA TRP A 69 2.97 23.80 22.69
C TRP A 69 2.34 24.06 24.06
N HIS A 70 2.27 23.03 24.91
CA HIS A 70 1.97 23.20 26.33
C HIS A 70 3.28 23.46 27.08
N LYS A 71 3.60 24.74 27.31
CA LYS A 71 4.73 25.13 28.15
C LYS A 71 4.29 25.10 29.61
N ALA A 72 4.46 23.96 30.28
CA ALA A 72 4.37 23.91 31.73
C ALA A 72 5.73 24.34 32.30
N ASP A 73 5.88 25.63 32.65
CA ASP A 73 7.04 26.07 33.44
C ASP A 73 6.91 25.47 34.85
N LEU A 74 7.63 24.38 35.12
CA LEU A 74 7.75 23.76 36.44
C LEU A 74 8.77 24.55 37.27
N SER A 75 8.31 25.58 37.99
CA SER A 75 9.11 26.27 39.00
C SER A 75 9.13 25.46 40.29
N ILE A 76 10.22 24.71 40.53
CA ILE A 76 10.44 24.02 41.80
C ILE A 76 10.92 25.04 42.86
N GLY A 77 9.98 25.52 43.67
CA GLY A 77 10.27 26.19 44.94
C GLY A 77 10.56 25.17 46.05
N LYS A 78 11.36 25.54 47.06
CA LYS A 78 11.80 24.66 48.17
C LYS A 78 10.70 24.17 49.12
N SER A 79 9.42 24.31 48.78
CA SER A 79 8.30 23.74 49.55
C SER A 79 7.12 23.49 48.62
N GLY A 80 7.07 22.29 48.02
CA GLY A 80 5.89 21.78 47.32
C GLY A 80 5.64 22.35 45.92
N VAL A 81 5.13 21.49 45.05
CA VAL A 81 4.65 21.86 43.71
C VAL A 81 3.25 22.46 43.86
N GLU A 82 3.14 23.78 43.98
CA GLU A 82 1.87 24.47 43.79
C GLU A 82 1.66 24.67 42.29
N ALA A 83 0.84 23.80 41.70
CA ALA A 83 0.42 23.91 40.31
C ALA A 83 -0.59 25.07 40.20
N THR A 84 -0.11 26.29 40.02
CA THR A 84 -0.94 27.37 39.50
C THR A 84 -1.15 27.14 38.01
N GLU A 85 -2.37 26.73 37.65
CA GLU A 85 -2.84 26.62 36.28
C GLU A 85 -2.73 27.99 35.61
N VAL A 86 -1.69 28.18 34.79
CA VAL A 86 -1.51 29.42 34.03
C VAL A 86 -2.44 29.40 32.83
N GLU A 87 -3.48 30.23 32.88
CA GLU A 87 -4.29 30.66 31.74
C GLU A 87 -3.37 31.21 30.64
N GLY A 88 -2.98 30.38 29.68
CA GLY A 88 -2.03 30.81 28.66
C GLY A 88 -1.61 29.74 27.67
N ALA A 89 -2.51 28.82 27.30
CA ALA A 89 -2.25 27.90 26.19
C ALA A 89 -2.34 28.66 24.86
N SER A 90 -1.28 29.38 24.49
CA SER A 90 -1.18 30.02 23.17
C SER A 90 -0.95 28.94 22.10
N THR A 91 -1.97 28.63 21.31
CA THR A 91 -1.83 27.81 20.10
C THR A 91 -0.97 28.55 19.08
N VAL A 92 0.31 28.17 18.96
CA VAL A 92 1.16 28.64 17.88
C VAL A 92 0.87 27.78 16.65
N ILE A 93 0.15 28.35 15.69
CA ILE A 93 -0.02 27.74 14.37
C ILE A 93 1.34 27.86 13.67
N LEU A 94 2.00 26.71 13.40
CA LEU A 94 3.17 26.69 12.52
C LEU A 94 2.77 27.31 11.18
N GLN A 95 3.49 28.34 10.75
CA GLN A 95 3.31 28.88 9.41
C GLN A 95 3.78 27.84 8.40
N GLU A 96 3.06 27.67 7.29
CA GLU A 96 3.31 26.65 6.24
C GLU A 96 4.75 26.68 5.66
N ASN A 97 5.53 27.73 5.92
CA ASN A 97 6.89 27.92 5.43
C ASN A 97 7.99 27.27 6.30
N ASP A 98 7.67 26.75 7.49
CA ASP A 98 8.66 26.24 8.46
C ASP A 98 8.78 24.69 8.46
N ILE A 99 8.10 24.03 7.52
CA ILE A 99 8.08 22.57 7.40
C ILE A 99 8.96 22.15 6.22
N GLU A 100 9.99 21.35 6.50
CA GLU A 100 10.77 20.70 5.43
C GLU A 100 9.86 19.75 4.63
N LEU A 101 9.73 20.04 3.33
CA LEU A 101 8.91 19.23 2.42
C LEU A 101 9.72 18.03 1.93
N PRO A 102 9.24 16.78 2.13
CA PRO A 102 9.89 15.60 1.59
C PRO A 102 9.73 15.51 0.07
N ASP A 103 10.55 14.69 -0.60
CA ASP A 103 10.33 14.33 -2.00
C ASP A 103 9.08 13.45 -2.13
N LEU A 104 7.95 14.10 -2.39
CA LEU A 104 6.63 13.51 -2.53
C LEU A 104 6.61 12.36 -3.55
N LEU A 105 7.26 12.54 -4.71
CA LEU A 105 7.20 11.56 -5.80
C LEU A 105 8.00 10.30 -5.45
N THR A 106 9.16 10.45 -4.82
CA THR A 106 9.95 9.30 -4.34
C THR A 106 9.18 8.52 -3.29
N VAL A 107 8.65 9.20 -2.26
CA VAL A 107 7.91 8.55 -1.18
C VAL A 107 6.68 7.80 -1.71
N LEU A 108 5.92 8.40 -2.63
CA LEU A 108 4.73 7.76 -3.17
C LEU A 108 5.04 6.68 -4.20
N GLN A 109 6.10 6.82 -4.99
CA GLN A 109 6.58 5.76 -5.86
C GLN A 109 6.90 4.50 -5.04
N ASP A 110 7.62 4.64 -3.93
CA ASP A 110 7.97 3.51 -3.07
C ASP A 110 6.75 2.86 -2.41
N ARG A 111 5.78 3.67 -1.97
CA ARG A 111 4.56 3.17 -1.30
C ARG A 111 3.53 2.57 -2.27
N THR A 112 3.41 3.11 -3.48
CA THR A 112 2.33 2.76 -4.43
C THR A 112 2.81 1.90 -5.59
N GLN A 113 4.13 1.84 -5.84
CA GLN A 113 4.76 1.19 -6.99
C GLN A 113 4.27 1.74 -8.35
N LEU A 114 3.73 2.96 -8.38
CA LEU A 114 3.41 3.65 -9.62
C LEU A 114 4.63 4.40 -10.14
N THR A 115 4.69 4.57 -11.46
CA THR A 115 5.76 5.38 -12.07
C THR A 115 5.59 6.85 -11.70
N ARG A 116 6.70 7.60 -11.62
CA ARG A 116 6.65 9.05 -11.37
C ARG A 116 5.76 9.78 -12.36
N ARG A 117 5.76 9.35 -13.63
CA ARG A 117 4.89 9.92 -14.68
C ARG A 117 3.41 9.79 -14.30
N THR A 118 2.97 8.58 -13.96
CA THR A 118 1.59 8.32 -13.53
C THR A 118 1.20 9.15 -12.31
N LEU A 119 2.10 9.29 -11.34
CA LEU A 119 1.84 10.11 -10.15
C LEU A 119 1.70 11.60 -10.50
N VAL A 120 2.54 12.12 -11.40
CA VAL A 120 2.42 13.50 -11.89
C VAL A 120 1.08 13.72 -12.61
N ASP A 121 0.68 12.80 -13.49
CA ASP A 121 -0.61 12.88 -14.20
C ASP A 121 -1.78 12.95 -13.20
N ILE A 122 -1.78 12.07 -12.19
CA ILE A 122 -2.77 12.07 -11.10
C ILE A 122 -2.81 13.40 -10.35
N PHE A 123 -1.65 14.02 -10.06
CA PHE A 123 -1.60 15.28 -9.33
C PHE A 123 -2.05 16.49 -10.14
N VAL A 124 -1.64 16.55 -11.40
CA VAL A 124 -2.05 17.63 -12.32
C VAL A 124 -3.56 17.58 -12.51
N GLU A 125 -4.13 16.39 -12.70
CA GLU A 125 -5.57 16.24 -12.95
C GLU A 125 -6.42 16.35 -11.67
N SER A 126 -5.88 15.96 -10.50
CA SER A 126 -6.59 16.09 -9.22
C SER A 126 -6.66 17.52 -8.70
N GLY A 127 -5.65 18.36 -8.99
CA GLY A 127 -5.62 19.76 -8.56
C GLY A 127 -5.40 19.95 -7.05
N ARG A 128 -5.11 18.89 -6.30
CA ARG A 128 -4.99 18.90 -4.83
C ARG A 128 -3.56 19.05 -4.30
N LEU A 129 -2.60 19.42 -5.15
CA LEU A 129 -1.20 19.53 -4.75
C LEU A 129 -0.96 20.58 -3.65
N ASN A 130 -1.84 21.58 -3.51
CA ASN A 130 -1.73 22.57 -2.43
C ASN A 130 -1.91 21.96 -1.04
N ASP A 131 -2.69 20.89 -0.91
CA ASP A 131 -2.90 20.19 0.36
C ASP A 131 -1.60 19.58 0.91
N PHE A 132 -0.67 19.23 0.03
CA PHE A 132 0.65 18.75 0.40
C PHE A 132 1.43 19.81 1.20
N LYS A 133 1.31 21.09 0.87
CA LYS A 133 2.00 22.17 1.58
C LYS A 133 1.43 22.39 2.98
N SER A 134 0.12 22.20 3.14
CA SER A 134 -0.56 22.40 4.43
C SER A 134 -0.27 21.29 5.44
N ASN A 135 -0.20 20.04 4.98
CA ASN A 135 0.21 18.91 5.82
C ASN A 135 0.77 17.76 4.95
N PRO A 136 2.10 17.73 4.76
CA PRO A 136 2.76 16.77 3.88
C PRO A 136 2.49 15.31 4.26
N GLN A 137 2.52 15.00 5.56
CA GLN A 137 2.36 13.64 6.07
C GLN A 137 0.94 13.13 5.80
N GLN A 138 -0.07 13.90 6.20
CA GLN A 138 -1.47 13.51 6.00
C GLN A 138 -1.81 13.40 4.51
N PHE A 139 -1.28 14.29 3.67
CA PHE A 139 -1.47 14.21 2.22
C PHE A 139 -0.87 12.93 1.63
N ILE A 140 0.36 12.58 2.01
CA ILE A 140 1.02 11.33 1.56
C ILE A 140 0.19 10.11 1.95
N GLU A 141 -0.32 10.06 3.20
CA GLU A 141 -1.16 8.96 3.67
C GLU A 141 -2.47 8.85 2.90
N LEU A 142 -3.17 9.97 2.72
CA LEU A 142 -4.42 10.04 1.97
C LEU A 142 -4.24 9.54 0.54
N VAL A 143 -3.23 10.05 -0.17
CA VAL A 143 -2.96 9.65 -1.55
C VAL A 143 -2.54 8.18 -1.64
N THR A 144 -1.68 7.71 -0.74
CA THR A 144 -1.28 6.30 -0.67
C THR A 144 -2.50 5.39 -0.48
N HIS A 145 -3.41 5.77 0.42
CA HIS A 145 -4.61 5.00 0.72
C HIS A 145 -5.57 4.96 -0.49
N SER A 146 -5.84 6.11 -1.09
CA SER A 146 -6.73 6.22 -2.27
C SER A 146 -6.21 5.42 -3.46
N ILE A 147 -4.92 5.53 -3.78
CA ILE A 147 -4.29 4.74 -4.86
C ILE A 147 -4.34 3.25 -4.53
N GLY A 148 -4.01 2.85 -3.30
CA GLY A 148 -4.07 1.47 -2.85
C GLY A 148 -5.49 0.88 -2.97
N HIS A 149 -6.51 1.68 -2.68
CA HIS A 149 -7.92 1.29 -2.85
C HIS A 149 -8.29 1.10 -4.33
N CYS A 150 -7.95 2.05 -5.20
CA CYS A 150 -8.23 1.96 -6.63
C CYS A 150 -7.55 0.73 -7.27
N LYS A 151 -6.28 0.48 -6.92
CA LYS A 151 -5.55 -0.73 -7.37
C LYS A 151 -6.27 -2.02 -6.98
N ARG A 152 -6.76 -2.12 -5.74
CA ARG A 152 -7.51 -3.30 -5.27
C ARG A 152 -8.81 -3.50 -6.05
N LEU A 153 -9.56 -2.43 -6.31
CA LEU A 153 -10.80 -2.51 -7.08
C LEU A 153 -10.57 -2.97 -8.52
N LEU A 154 -9.55 -2.45 -9.20
CA LEU A 154 -9.21 -2.87 -10.56
C LEU A 154 -8.70 -4.29 -10.64
N LEU A 155 -7.93 -4.75 -9.65
CA LEU A 155 -7.49 -6.14 -9.58
C LEU A 155 -8.68 -7.09 -9.50
N VAL A 156 -9.70 -6.79 -8.69
CA VAL A 156 -10.90 -7.64 -8.60
C VAL A 156 -11.67 -7.70 -9.92
N GLY A 157 -11.76 -6.58 -10.64
CA GLY A 157 -12.47 -6.52 -11.93
C GLY A 157 -11.72 -7.13 -13.13
N GLY A 158 -10.38 -7.20 -13.07
CA GLY A 158 -9.53 -7.55 -14.23
C GLY A 158 -8.99 -8.98 -14.27
N ILE A 159 -9.30 -9.84 -13.29
CA ILE A 159 -8.79 -11.22 -13.26
C ILE A 159 -9.50 -12.05 -14.35
N ARG A 160 -8.75 -12.44 -15.39
CA ARG A 160 -9.16 -13.51 -16.32
C ARG A 160 -8.34 -14.77 -16.08
N TYR A 161 -9.06 -15.88 -15.96
CA TYR A 161 -8.47 -17.20 -15.87
C TYR A 161 -8.30 -17.77 -17.28
N GLN A 162 -7.05 -17.98 -17.70
CA GLN A 162 -6.78 -18.69 -18.95
C GLN A 162 -6.16 -20.06 -18.64
N ARG A 163 -6.87 -21.12 -19.02
CA ARG A 163 -6.30 -22.49 -19.02
C ARG A 163 -5.35 -22.57 -20.21
N ARG A 164 -4.04 -22.69 -19.95
CA ARG A 164 -3.08 -23.06 -20.99
C ARG A 164 -3.16 -24.56 -21.20
N TRP A 165 -3.65 -24.98 -22.36
CA TRP A 165 -3.36 -26.30 -22.91
C TRP A 165 -2.03 -26.20 -23.66
N GLY A 166 -0.99 -26.90 -23.18
CA GLY A 166 0.32 -26.86 -23.82
C GLY A 166 1.27 -27.90 -23.24
N TRP A 167 1.36 -29.00 -23.98
CA TRP A 167 2.37 -30.09 -24.11
C TRP A 167 3.55 -30.11 -23.14
#